data_AF-A0A3D2J752-F1
#
_entry.id   AF-A0A3D2J752-F1
#
_cell.length_a   1.000
_cell.length_b   1.000
_cell.length_c   1.000
_cell.angle_alpha   90.00
_cell.angle_beta   90.00
_cell.angle_gamma   90.00
#
_symmetry.space_group_name_H-M   'P 1'
#
loop_
_entity.id
_entity.type
_entity.pdbx_description
1 polymer ?
#
loop_
_entity_poly.entity_id
_entity_poly.type
_entity_poly.pdbx_seq_one_letter_code
_entity_poly.pdbx_strand_id
1 'polypeptide(L)'
;ADFGSGGPLLLPNTSEVIAGGKEGRIYVLNRNHLGGYQKVTDPCDHLNNTADSVVQELPTGTASGGVWGSPAYWHSSKGDYVFVSGFSDYYVKAFSLNHGRLSDQPTSQSPVQESPQQQELAVSGNPVVSSNGTQAGTGILWLIDTSQGVLRAYDASNLAHQLYTSEENGSRDSIGKKHTIKFSVPTVYNGKVFVGTDNSLLIYGLL
;
A
#
# COMPACT_ATOMS: atom_id res chain seq x y z
N ALA A 1 10.19 -2.30 15.37
CA ALA A 1 8.98 -1.82 14.68
C ALA A 1 7.68 -1.99 15.49
N ASP A 2 6.72 -1.09 15.32
CA ASP A 2 5.30 -1.27 15.70
C ASP A 2 4.53 -1.76 14.46
N PHE A 3 4.26 -3.06 14.38
CA PHE A 3 3.55 -3.67 13.24
C PHE A 3 2.03 -3.48 13.26
N GLY A 4 1.47 -2.96 14.36
CA GLY A 4 0.03 -2.70 14.46
C GLY A 4 -0.43 -1.56 13.55
N SER A 5 0.47 -0.65 13.16
CA SER A 5 0.13 0.47 12.27
C SER A 5 -0.05 0.05 10.81
N GLY A 6 0.69 -0.97 10.36
CA GLY A 6 0.85 -1.26 8.94
C GLY A 6 0.11 -2.48 8.41
N GLY A 7 -0.71 -3.16 9.22
CA GLY A 7 -1.58 -4.27 8.79
C GLY A 7 -0.86 -5.40 8.03
N PRO A 8 -0.53 -6.55 8.65
CA PRO A 8 0.22 -7.60 7.97
C PRO A 8 -0.52 -8.14 6.74
N LEU A 9 0.17 -8.18 5.60
CA LEU A 9 -0.32 -8.74 4.35
C LEU A 9 0.21 -10.18 4.20
N LEU A 10 -0.70 -11.15 4.26
CA LEU A 10 -0.39 -12.54 3.94
C LEU A 10 -0.28 -12.72 2.42
N LEU A 11 0.85 -13.23 1.94
CA LEU A 11 1.02 -13.52 0.53
C LEU A 11 0.35 -14.86 0.17
N PRO A 12 -0.54 -14.90 -0.84
CA PRO A 12 -1.21 -16.14 -1.25
C PRO A 12 -0.22 -17.21 -1.68
N ASN A 13 -0.47 -18.46 -1.29
CA ASN A 13 0.34 -19.63 -1.70
C ASN A 13 1.83 -19.58 -1.32
N THR A 14 2.23 -18.71 -0.37
CA THR A 14 3.60 -18.68 0.13
C THR A 14 3.65 -18.69 1.67
N SER A 15 4.86 -18.75 2.23
CA SER A 15 5.11 -18.58 3.67
C SER A 15 5.32 -17.13 4.09
N GLU A 16 5.43 -16.21 3.13
CA GLU A 16 5.85 -14.86 3.40
C GLU A 16 4.68 -13.97 3.86
N VAL A 17 5.00 -13.07 4.77
CA VAL A 17 4.12 -12.02 5.26
C VAL A 17 4.84 -10.70 5.11
N ILE A 18 4.17 -9.71 4.51
CA ILE A 18 4.68 -8.36 4.44
C ILE A 18 4.16 -7.59 5.65
N ALA A 19 5.07 -6.94 6.37
CA ALA A 19 4.73 -6.09 7.50
C ALA A 19 5.41 -4.73 7.38
N GLY A 20 4.70 -3.69 7.75
CA GLY A 20 5.22 -2.33 7.85
C GLY A 20 4.96 -1.75 9.24
N GLY A 21 5.75 -0.76 9.64
CA GLY A 21 5.57 -0.08 10.91
C GLY A 21 5.83 1.42 10.84
N LYS A 22 5.70 2.09 11.99
CA LYS A 22 5.85 3.56 12.14
C LYS A 22 7.23 4.11 11.72
N GLU A 23 8.26 3.28 11.72
CA GLU A 23 9.60 3.63 11.25
C GLU A 23 9.73 3.65 9.71
N GLY A 24 8.69 3.25 8.98
CA GLY A 24 8.69 3.26 7.51
C GLY A 24 9.49 2.13 6.88
N ARG A 25 9.97 1.19 7.69
CA ARG A 25 10.60 -0.04 7.22
C ARG A 25 9.55 -1.03 6.75
N ILE A 26 9.86 -1.76 5.68
CA ILE A 26 9.07 -2.88 5.18
C ILE A 26 9.85 -4.16 5.45
N TYR A 27 9.17 -5.12 6.05
CA TYR A 27 9.70 -6.41 6.45
C TYR A 27 9.06 -7.51 5.60
N VAL A 28 9.85 -8.50 5.24
CA VAL A 28 9.36 -9.80 4.80
C VAL A 28 9.64 -10.80 5.92
N LEU A 29 8.59 -11.41 6.44
CA LEU A 29 8.62 -12.40 7.51
C LEU A 29 8.26 -13.78 6.94
N ASN A 30 8.79 -14.85 7.53
CA ASN A 30 8.34 -16.21 7.23
C ASN A 30 7.39 -16.69 8.33
N ARG A 31 6.11 -16.89 8.02
CA ARG A 31 5.10 -17.30 9.00
C ARG A 31 5.37 -18.67 9.64
N ASN A 32 6.14 -19.53 8.96
CA ASN A 32 6.55 -20.83 9.48
C ASN A 32 7.83 -20.75 10.32
N HIS A 33 8.54 -19.62 10.29
CA HIS A 33 9.80 -19.37 10.98
C HIS A 33 9.93 -17.87 11.33
N LEU A 34 9.18 -17.41 12.33
CA LEU A 34 9.21 -16.01 12.78
C LEU A 34 10.43 -15.66 13.63
N GLY A 35 11.46 -16.52 13.67
CA GLY A 35 12.70 -16.30 14.42
C GLY A 35 12.62 -16.51 15.93
N GLY A 36 11.43 -16.37 16.53
CA GLY A 36 11.22 -16.50 17.97
C GLY A 36 11.93 -15.39 18.77
N TYR A 37 11.85 -15.47 20.11
CA TYR A 37 12.57 -14.54 20.97
C TYR A 37 14.06 -14.90 21.01
N GLN A 38 14.91 -13.94 20.64
CA GLN A 38 16.37 -14.04 20.77
C GLN A 38 16.83 -13.11 21.89
N LYS A 39 17.63 -13.64 22.83
CA LYS A 39 18.25 -12.82 23.86
C LYS A 39 19.48 -12.12 23.26
N VAL A 40 19.44 -10.80 23.19
CA VAL A 40 20.56 -9.98 22.71
C VAL A 40 21.37 -9.48 23.91
N THR A 41 22.68 -9.67 23.89
CA THR A 41 23.61 -9.05 24.85
C THR A 41 23.79 -7.59 24.47
N ASP A 42 23.74 -6.70 25.46
CA ASP A 42 23.80 -5.24 25.28
C ASP A 42 22.75 -4.66 24.30
N PRO A 43 21.45 -4.75 24.69
CA PRO A 43 20.31 -4.00 24.19
C PRO A 43 20.60 -3.04 23.07
N CYS A 44 21.22 -1.96 23.56
CA CYS A 44 21.24 -0.60 23.04
C CYS A 44 22.23 -0.37 21.90
N ASP A 45 23.10 -1.33 21.57
CA ASP A 45 24.04 -1.24 20.44
C ASP A 45 23.42 -1.87 19.18
N HIS A 46 22.26 -1.34 18.80
CA HIS A 46 21.31 -1.97 17.86
C HIS A 46 21.74 -1.95 16.39
N LEU A 47 22.80 -1.23 16.02
CA LEU A 47 23.05 -0.91 14.61
C LEU A 47 23.61 -2.09 13.80
N ASN A 48 24.09 -3.15 14.46
CA ASN A 48 24.68 -4.33 13.81
C ASN A 48 24.13 -5.67 14.35
N ASN A 49 22.99 -5.68 15.05
CA ASN A 49 22.45 -6.94 15.55
C ASN A 49 21.77 -7.73 14.41
N THR A 50 22.09 -9.01 14.29
CA THR A 50 21.39 -9.98 13.42
C THR A 50 20.34 -10.76 14.22
N ALA A 51 19.87 -10.17 15.32
CA ALA A 51 18.97 -10.82 16.26
C ALA A 51 17.63 -11.15 15.60
N ASP A 52 17.18 -10.27 14.69
CA ASP A 52 15.94 -10.43 13.96
C ASP A 52 16.16 -11.39 12.79
N SER A 53 15.70 -12.64 12.95
CA SER A 53 15.76 -13.69 11.92
C SER A 53 14.64 -13.54 10.88
N VAL A 54 14.49 -12.34 10.34
CA VAL A 54 13.50 -12.02 9.30
C VAL A 54 14.06 -12.35 7.92
N VAL A 55 13.17 -12.58 6.93
CA VAL A 55 13.60 -12.91 5.57
C VAL A 55 14.29 -11.71 4.93
N GLN A 56 13.71 -10.52 5.10
CA GLN A 56 14.25 -9.28 4.56
C GLN A 56 13.76 -8.09 5.36
N GLU A 57 14.60 -7.06 5.40
CA GLU A 57 14.24 -5.71 5.80
C GLU A 57 14.66 -4.75 4.70
N LEU A 58 13.76 -3.87 4.28
CA LEU A 58 14.13 -2.69 3.52
C LEU A 58 14.67 -1.59 4.47
N PRO A 59 15.33 -0.54 3.97
CA PRO A 59 15.82 0.54 4.83
C PRO A 59 14.71 1.26 5.61
N THR A 60 15.07 1.86 6.75
CA THR A 60 14.17 2.80 7.47
C THR A 60 13.72 3.92 6.53
N GLY A 61 12.45 4.32 6.61
CA GLY A 61 11.89 5.35 5.74
C GLY A 61 11.57 4.92 4.31
N THR A 62 11.67 3.63 3.98
CA THR A 62 11.20 3.08 2.69
C THR A 62 9.76 3.48 2.38
N ALA A 63 8.88 3.52 3.38
CA ALA A 63 7.58 4.18 3.37
C ALA A 63 7.65 5.43 4.26
N SER A 64 7.68 6.62 3.65
CA SER A 64 7.95 7.86 4.38
C SER A 64 6.88 8.13 5.45
N GLY A 65 7.30 8.51 6.66
CA GLY A 65 6.39 8.75 7.78
C GLY A 65 5.72 7.50 8.39
N GLY A 66 6.12 6.29 7.95
CA GLY A 66 5.60 5.03 8.46
C GLY A 66 4.45 4.47 7.64
N VAL A 67 4.16 3.18 7.84
CA VAL A 67 3.02 2.51 7.19
C VAL A 67 1.81 2.56 8.12
N TRP A 68 0.71 3.18 7.65
CA TRP A 68 -0.53 3.42 8.40
C TRP A 68 -1.76 2.93 7.64
N GLY A 69 -1.73 1.64 7.32
CA GLY A 69 -2.63 0.97 6.40
C GLY A 69 -1.97 -0.30 5.89
N SER A 70 -2.74 -1.20 5.29
CA SER A 70 -2.23 -2.49 4.82
C SER A 70 -1.68 -2.35 3.40
N PRO A 71 -0.53 -2.96 3.07
CA PRO A 71 -0.08 -3.14 1.70
C PRO A 71 -1.08 -3.93 0.85
N ALA A 72 -1.01 -3.77 -0.47
CA ALA A 72 -1.74 -4.63 -1.41
C ALA A 72 -0.80 -5.58 -2.15
N TYR A 73 -1.32 -6.72 -2.59
CA TYR A 73 -0.61 -7.68 -3.43
C TYR A 73 -1.30 -7.86 -4.77
N TRP A 74 -0.50 -8.07 -5.82
CA TRP A 74 -1.01 -8.52 -7.11
C TRP A 74 -0.08 -9.55 -7.75
N HIS A 75 -0.66 -10.69 -8.14
CA HIS A 75 -0.04 -11.66 -9.02
C HIS A 75 -0.40 -11.33 -10.47
N SER A 76 0.60 -10.98 -11.29
CA SER A 76 0.43 -10.73 -12.71
C SER A 76 1.12 -11.82 -13.55
N SER A 77 0.84 -11.85 -14.85
CA SER A 77 1.60 -12.66 -15.81
C SER A 77 3.09 -12.31 -15.92
N LYS A 78 3.52 -11.14 -15.41
CA LYS A 78 4.93 -10.69 -15.43
C LYS A 78 5.65 -10.85 -14.09
N GLY A 79 4.94 -11.30 -13.05
CA GLY A 79 5.45 -11.44 -11.70
C GLY A 79 4.54 -10.87 -10.65
N ASP A 80 5.04 -10.90 -9.41
CA ASP A 80 4.35 -10.50 -8.21
C ASP A 80 4.72 -9.08 -7.78
N TYR A 81 3.73 -8.33 -7.31
CA TYR A 81 3.92 -6.94 -6.89
C TYR A 81 3.28 -6.70 -5.53
N VAL A 82 3.95 -5.87 -4.73
CA VAL A 82 3.45 -5.36 -3.46
C VAL A 82 3.38 -3.83 -3.51
N PHE A 83 2.23 -3.28 -3.16
CA PHE A 83 1.96 -1.84 -3.21
C PHE A 83 1.91 -1.26 -1.81
N VAL A 84 2.65 -0.18 -1.57
CA VAL A 84 2.77 0.47 -0.26
C VAL A 84 2.73 1.98 -0.42
N SER A 85 2.04 2.64 0.51
CA SER A 85 2.15 4.08 0.73
C SER A 85 2.43 4.35 2.20
N GLY A 86 3.40 5.22 2.47
CA GLY A 86 3.64 5.77 3.79
C GLY A 86 2.76 6.98 4.09
N PHE A 87 2.72 7.37 5.36
CA PHE A 87 2.02 8.54 5.89
C PHE A 87 2.40 9.86 5.20
N SER A 88 3.69 9.99 4.91
CA SER A 88 4.31 11.18 4.32
C SER A 88 4.80 10.95 2.90
N ASP A 89 4.39 9.85 2.27
CA ASP A 89 4.59 9.66 0.85
C ASP A 89 3.54 10.46 0.08
N TYR A 90 3.93 11.20 -0.96
CA TYR A 90 2.98 11.90 -1.83
C TYR A 90 2.59 11.06 -3.06
N TYR A 91 2.90 9.76 -3.02
CA TYR A 91 2.75 8.82 -4.13
C TYR A 91 2.73 7.40 -3.59
N VAL A 92 2.08 6.49 -4.32
CA VAL A 92 2.11 5.06 -4.01
C VAL A 92 3.27 4.39 -4.74
N LYS A 93 3.91 3.42 -4.09
CA LYS A 93 5.05 2.66 -4.61
C LYS A 93 4.68 1.20 -4.88
N ALA A 94 5.27 0.62 -5.92
CA ALA A 94 5.20 -0.81 -6.23
C ALA A 94 6.59 -1.44 -6.11
N PHE A 95 6.70 -2.49 -5.33
CA PHE A 95 7.89 -3.34 -5.23
C PHE A 95 7.62 -4.66 -5.93
N SER A 96 8.56 -5.14 -6.75
CA SER A 96 8.46 -6.50 -7.28
C SER A 96 8.80 -7.49 -6.16
N LEU A 97 8.06 -8.58 -6.08
CA LEU A 97 8.34 -9.69 -5.19
C LEU A 97 8.92 -10.84 -6.01
N ASN A 98 10.10 -11.33 -5.63
CA ASN A 98 10.76 -12.45 -6.29
C ASN A 98 11.39 -13.38 -5.24
N HIS A 99 11.07 -14.67 -5.31
CA HIS A 99 11.55 -15.68 -4.35
C HIS A 99 11.40 -15.27 -2.87
N GLY A 100 10.24 -14.72 -2.51
CA GLY A 100 9.95 -14.28 -1.15
C GLY A 100 10.74 -13.05 -0.70
N ARG A 101 11.24 -12.23 -1.63
CA ARG A 101 11.95 -10.97 -1.34
C ARG A 101 11.41 -9.84 -2.20
N LEU A 102 11.24 -8.67 -1.60
CA LEU A 102 10.95 -7.43 -2.30
C LEU A 102 12.22 -6.91 -3.00
N SER A 103 12.04 -6.17 -4.09
CA SER A 103 13.12 -5.35 -4.65
C SER A 103 13.59 -4.30 -3.64
N ASP A 104 14.89 -3.98 -3.66
CA ASP A 104 15.45 -2.99 -2.71
C ASP A 104 14.95 -1.57 -2.96
N GLN A 105 14.45 -1.30 -4.17
CA GLN A 105 13.85 -0.03 -4.59
C GLN A 105 12.48 -0.29 -5.24
N PRO A 106 11.57 0.70 -5.22
CA PRO A 106 10.31 0.57 -5.93
C PRO A 106 10.57 0.44 -7.44
N THR A 107 9.90 -0.52 -8.05
CA THR A 107 9.93 -0.76 -9.51
C THR A 107 9.01 0.19 -10.27
N SER A 108 8.02 0.78 -9.59
CA SER A 108 7.14 1.81 -10.12
C SER A 108 6.61 2.69 -9.00
N GLN A 109 6.23 3.93 -9.34
CA GLN A 109 5.62 4.88 -8.41
C GLN A 109 4.61 5.77 -9.15
N SER A 110 3.56 6.20 -8.45
CA SER A 110 2.61 7.15 -9.02
C SER A 110 3.22 8.55 -9.13
N PRO A 111 2.64 9.44 -9.96
CA PRO A 111 2.98 10.85 -9.90
C PRO A 111 2.78 11.42 -8.49
N VAL A 112 3.57 12.42 -8.14
CA VAL A 112 3.44 13.18 -6.89
C VAL A 112 2.06 13.85 -6.88
N GLN A 113 1.30 13.60 -5.82
CA GLN A 113 0.04 14.26 -5.54
C GLN A 113 0.32 15.44 -4.62
N GLU A 114 0.57 16.62 -5.21
CA GLU A 114 0.82 17.82 -4.41
C GLU A 114 -0.44 18.18 -3.61
N SER A 115 -0.28 18.31 -2.29
CA SER A 115 -1.30 18.89 -1.42
C SER A 115 -0.88 20.32 -1.07
N PRO A 116 -1.74 21.34 -1.29
CA PRO A 116 -1.45 22.74 -0.95
C PRO A 116 -1.11 22.98 0.52
N GLN A 117 -1.45 22.03 1.39
CA GLN A 117 -0.98 21.97 2.77
C GLN A 117 -0.19 20.68 2.92
N GLN A 118 1.04 20.75 3.44
CA GLN A 118 1.87 19.61 3.85
C GLN A 118 1.12 18.78 4.90
N GLN A 119 0.19 17.93 4.46
CA GLN A 119 -0.74 17.23 5.33
C GLN A 119 -0.37 15.77 5.47
N GLU A 120 -0.55 15.35 6.71
CA GLU A 120 -0.16 14.12 7.35
C GLU A 120 -0.70 12.81 6.76
N LEU A 121 -1.37 12.78 5.61
CA LEU A 121 -1.91 11.51 5.07
C LEU A 121 -2.00 11.52 3.54
N ALA A 122 -1.13 12.26 2.86
CA ALA A 122 -1.10 12.26 1.39
C ALA A 122 -1.00 10.80 0.93
N VAL A 123 -2.00 10.32 0.17
CA VAL A 123 -1.99 8.95 -0.39
C VAL A 123 -1.88 7.81 0.67
N SER A 124 -1.97 8.11 1.97
CA SER A 124 -1.96 7.12 3.04
C SER A 124 -3.33 6.44 3.10
N GLY A 125 -3.41 5.26 2.51
CA GLY A 125 -4.61 4.44 2.47
C GLY A 125 -4.27 2.97 2.44
N ASN A 126 -5.32 2.15 2.39
CA ASN A 126 -5.21 0.74 2.11
C ASN A 126 -5.42 0.55 0.60
N PRO A 127 -4.36 0.46 -0.21
CA PRO A 127 -4.53 0.14 -1.62
C PRO A 127 -5.25 -1.20 -1.77
N VAL A 128 -6.00 -1.33 -2.86
CA VAL A 128 -6.55 -2.63 -3.30
C VAL A 128 -6.29 -2.81 -4.77
N VAL A 129 -6.14 -4.05 -5.21
CA VAL A 129 -5.97 -4.38 -6.62
C VAL A 129 -7.17 -5.16 -7.13
N SER A 130 -7.70 -4.74 -8.28
CA SER A 130 -8.63 -5.55 -9.07
C SER A 130 -7.95 -5.97 -10.37
N SER A 131 -8.24 -7.17 -10.87
CA SER A 131 -7.71 -7.67 -12.14
C SER A 131 -8.56 -8.80 -12.70
N ASN A 132 -8.39 -9.13 -13.99
CA ASN A 132 -8.91 -10.38 -14.56
C ASN A 132 -7.86 -11.49 -14.40
N GLY A 133 -7.69 -11.94 -13.14
CA GLY A 133 -6.63 -12.88 -12.78
C GLY A 133 -5.24 -12.34 -13.14
N THR A 134 -4.46 -13.13 -13.88
CA THR A 134 -3.09 -12.77 -14.30
C THR A 134 -3.03 -12.08 -15.67
N GLN A 135 -4.18 -11.79 -16.29
CA GLN A 135 -4.24 -11.21 -17.63
C GLN A 135 -3.52 -9.84 -17.66
N ALA A 136 -2.53 -9.72 -18.54
CA ALA A 136 -1.76 -8.50 -18.72
C ALA A 136 -2.67 -7.31 -19.09
N GLY A 137 -2.38 -6.14 -18.53
CA GLY A 137 -3.12 -4.90 -18.79
C GLY A 137 -4.47 -4.79 -18.09
N THR A 138 -4.82 -5.73 -17.19
CA THR A 138 -6.10 -5.68 -16.46
C THR A 138 -5.96 -5.28 -14.99
N GLY A 139 -4.73 -5.22 -14.47
CA GLY A 139 -4.46 -4.84 -13.09
C GLY A 139 -4.70 -3.36 -12.84
N ILE A 140 -5.59 -3.05 -11.90
CA ILE A 140 -5.90 -1.69 -11.48
C ILE A 140 -5.67 -1.58 -9.98
N LEU A 141 -4.79 -0.67 -9.59
CA LEU A 141 -4.57 -0.29 -8.20
C LEU A 141 -5.52 0.85 -7.84
N TRP A 142 -6.34 0.65 -6.82
CA TRP A 142 -7.28 1.64 -6.29
C TRP A 142 -6.85 2.09 -4.91
N LEU A 143 -7.03 3.39 -4.63
CA LEU A 143 -6.85 3.95 -3.30
C LEU A 143 -7.61 5.26 -3.13
N ILE A 144 -7.92 5.57 -1.88
CA ILE A 144 -8.53 6.84 -1.49
C ILE A 144 -7.43 7.77 -1.00
N ASP A 145 -7.23 8.88 -1.70
CA ASP A 145 -6.40 9.98 -1.25
C ASP A 145 -7.20 10.82 -0.25
N THR A 146 -7.04 10.49 1.03
CA THR A 146 -7.76 11.15 2.13
C THR A 146 -7.34 12.61 2.34
N SER A 147 -6.19 13.02 1.80
CA SER A 147 -5.74 14.41 1.89
C SER A 147 -6.55 15.35 0.99
N GLN A 148 -7.06 14.83 -0.12
CA GLN A 148 -7.83 15.58 -1.12
C GLN A 148 -9.32 15.16 -1.18
N GLY A 149 -9.66 13.97 -0.69
CA GLY A 149 -11.02 13.45 -0.85
C GLY A 149 -11.26 12.81 -2.21
N VAL A 150 -10.26 12.09 -2.73
CA VAL A 150 -10.23 11.65 -4.13
C VAL A 150 -10.06 10.14 -4.23
N LEU A 151 -10.91 9.48 -5.01
CA LEU A 151 -10.68 8.09 -5.43
C LEU A 151 -9.74 8.11 -6.63
N ARG A 152 -8.63 7.36 -6.55
CA ARG A 152 -7.65 7.24 -7.62
C ARG A 152 -7.53 5.79 -8.09
N ALA A 153 -7.29 5.63 -9.38
CA ALA A 153 -6.97 4.35 -10.01
C ALA A 153 -5.72 4.48 -10.86
N TYR A 154 -4.79 3.54 -10.75
CA TYR A 154 -3.57 3.47 -11.53
C TYR A 154 -3.44 2.11 -12.21
N ASP A 155 -2.72 2.07 -13.33
CA ASP A 155 -2.27 0.80 -13.91
C ASP A 155 -1.32 0.12 -12.91
N ALA A 156 -1.72 -1.05 -12.40
CA ALA A 156 -0.94 -1.75 -11.38
C ALA A 156 0.43 -2.24 -11.90
N SER A 157 0.61 -2.33 -13.23
CA SER A 157 1.89 -2.66 -13.86
C SER A 157 2.80 -1.45 -14.11
N ASN A 158 2.23 -0.24 -14.08
CA ASN A 158 2.97 1.01 -14.20
C ASN A 158 2.21 2.16 -13.53
N LEU A 159 2.54 2.43 -12.27
CA LEU A 159 1.87 3.43 -11.45
C LEU A 159 2.00 4.86 -11.99
N ALA A 160 2.96 5.13 -12.89
CA ALA A 160 3.06 6.42 -13.57
C ALA A 160 1.84 6.73 -14.46
N HIS A 161 1.04 5.70 -14.79
CA HIS A 161 -0.18 5.83 -15.59
C HIS A 161 -1.42 5.80 -14.69
N GLN A 162 -1.99 6.98 -14.43
CA GLN A 162 -3.29 7.12 -13.79
C GLN A 162 -4.40 6.77 -14.79
N LEU A 163 -5.28 5.85 -14.41
CA LEU A 163 -6.41 5.39 -15.22
C LEU A 163 -7.70 6.16 -14.94
N TYR A 164 -7.85 6.63 -13.70
CA TYR A 164 -9.04 7.36 -13.26
C TYR A 164 -8.75 8.20 -12.02
N THR A 165 -9.39 9.35 -11.94
CA THR A 165 -9.56 10.11 -10.69
C THR A 165 -10.99 10.63 -10.59
N SER A 166 -11.57 10.59 -9.38
CA SER A 166 -12.91 11.17 -9.13
C SER A 166 -12.99 12.68 -9.39
N GLU A 167 -11.86 13.36 -9.56
CA GLU A 167 -11.82 14.78 -9.93
C GLU A 167 -12.01 15.04 -11.43
N GLU A 168 -11.94 14.01 -12.30
CA GLU A 168 -12.25 14.16 -13.73
C GLU A 168 -13.65 14.72 -13.95
N ASN A 169 -14.61 14.36 -13.08
CA ASN A 169 -15.91 15.02 -12.97
C ASN A 169 -16.29 15.24 -11.50
N GLY A 170 -15.51 16.07 -10.80
CA GLY A 170 -15.70 16.32 -9.37
C GLY A 170 -17.10 16.79 -8.96
N SER A 171 -17.87 17.40 -9.87
CA SER A 171 -19.26 17.80 -9.60
C SER A 171 -20.20 16.62 -9.31
N ARG A 172 -19.89 15.45 -9.86
CA ARG A 172 -20.65 14.20 -9.73
C ARG A 172 -19.92 13.18 -8.86
N ASP A 173 -18.61 13.08 -9.03
CA ASP A 173 -17.81 11.95 -8.55
C ASP A 173 -17.00 12.23 -7.29
N SER A 174 -16.85 13.50 -6.88
CA SER A 174 -15.98 13.84 -5.74
C SER A 174 -16.51 13.22 -4.44
N ILE A 175 -15.60 12.63 -3.64
CA ILE A 175 -15.92 12.17 -2.29
C ILE A 175 -16.05 13.39 -1.36
N GLY A 176 -15.18 14.38 -1.56
CA GLY A 176 -15.02 15.53 -0.70
C GLY A 176 -14.22 15.20 0.56
N LYS A 177 -13.17 15.98 0.81
CA LYS A 177 -12.22 15.78 1.93
C LYS A 177 -12.86 15.61 3.31
N LYS A 178 -13.96 16.31 3.60
CA LYS A 178 -14.66 16.20 4.90
C LYS A 178 -15.35 14.84 5.12
N HIS A 179 -15.63 14.11 4.04
CA HIS A 179 -16.39 12.86 4.05
C HIS A 179 -15.47 11.63 3.95
N THR A 180 -14.17 11.80 3.73
CA THR A 180 -13.23 10.68 3.71
C THR A 180 -12.95 10.13 5.10
N ILE A 181 -13.03 8.81 5.21
CA ILE A 181 -12.71 8.06 6.42
C ILE A 181 -11.26 7.56 6.33
N LYS A 182 -10.44 7.88 7.33
CA LYS A 182 -9.07 7.35 7.47
C LYS A 182 -9.11 5.83 7.63
N PHE A 183 -8.11 5.14 7.07
CA PHE A 183 -8.00 3.68 7.11
C PHE A 183 -9.16 2.91 6.44
N SER A 184 -10.02 3.60 5.69
CA SER A 184 -11.02 2.94 4.86
C SER A 184 -10.34 2.18 3.72
N VAL A 185 -11.04 1.17 3.20
CA VAL A 185 -10.60 0.33 2.09
C VAL A 185 -11.67 0.42 1.01
N PRO A 186 -11.37 0.92 -0.21
CA PRO A 186 -12.32 0.81 -1.30
C PRO A 186 -12.55 -0.67 -1.62
N THR A 187 -13.79 -1.07 -1.87
CA THR A 187 -14.11 -2.45 -2.26
C THR A 187 -14.41 -2.48 -3.74
N VAL A 188 -13.76 -3.38 -4.49
CA VAL A 188 -14.02 -3.54 -5.93
C VAL A 188 -14.75 -4.85 -6.15
N TYR A 189 -15.92 -4.80 -6.77
CA TYR A 189 -16.70 -5.99 -7.10
C TYR A 189 -17.57 -5.76 -8.33
N ASN A 190 -17.58 -6.75 -9.24
CA ASN A 190 -18.42 -6.78 -10.43
C ASN A 190 -18.41 -5.46 -11.24
N GLY A 191 -17.21 -4.94 -11.52
CA GLY A 191 -17.02 -3.70 -12.30
C GLY A 191 -17.43 -2.41 -11.57
N LYS A 192 -17.68 -2.47 -10.25
CA LYS A 192 -18.01 -1.32 -9.42
C LYS A 192 -16.98 -1.12 -8.31
N VAL A 193 -16.75 0.13 -7.93
CA VAL A 193 -15.92 0.51 -6.78
C VAL A 193 -16.79 1.15 -5.72
N PHE A 194 -16.80 0.57 -4.54
CA PHE A 194 -17.60 0.97 -3.39
C PHE A 194 -16.72 1.72 -2.40
N VAL A 195 -17.09 2.95 -2.08
CA VAL A 195 -16.38 3.83 -1.15
C VAL A 195 -17.34 4.28 -0.05
N GLY A 196 -17.08 3.85 1.18
CA GLY A 196 -17.84 4.31 2.35
C GLY A 196 -17.37 5.69 2.80
N THR A 197 -18.31 6.59 3.06
CA THR A 197 -18.08 7.89 3.68
C THR A 197 -18.70 7.94 5.08
N ASP A 198 -18.49 9.02 5.80
CA ASP A 198 -19.10 9.24 7.12
C ASP A 198 -20.65 9.27 7.09
N ASN A 199 -21.26 9.44 5.92
CA ASN A 199 -22.69 9.67 5.76
C ASN A 199 -23.33 8.95 4.57
N SER A 200 -22.58 8.24 3.73
CA SER A 200 -23.08 7.63 2.49
C SER A 200 -22.20 6.48 2.00
N LEU A 201 -22.70 5.78 0.98
CA LEU A 201 -21.93 4.81 0.20
C LEU A 201 -21.89 5.29 -1.25
N LEU A 202 -20.70 5.65 -1.73
CA LEU A 202 -20.47 6.04 -3.12
C LEU A 202 -20.15 4.79 -3.94
N ILE A 203 -20.78 4.66 -5.11
CA ILE A 203 -20.60 3.52 -6.00
C ILE A 203 -20.22 4.03 -7.38
N TYR A 204 -18.97 3.81 -7.76
CA TYR A 204 -18.41 4.17 -9.06
C TYR A 204 -18.53 3.01 -10.03
N GLY A 205 -18.80 3.30 -11.30
CA GLY A 205 -18.88 2.32 -12.38
C GLY A 205 -18.97 3.00 -13.74
N LEU A 206 -18.98 2.21 -14.81
CA LEU A 206 -19.19 2.71 -16.16
C LEU A 206 -20.58 3.37 -16.29
N LEU A 207 -20.64 4.47 -17.05
CA LEU A 207 -21.87 5.20 -17.39
C LEU A 207 -22.53 4.62 -18.63
#